data_AF-A0A6G6BWW7-F1
#
_entry.id   AF-A0A6G6BWW7-F1
#
_cell.length_a   1.000
_cell.length_b   1.000
_cell.length_c   1.000
_cell.angle_alpha   90.00
_cell.angle_beta   90.00
_cell.angle_gamma   90.00
#
_symmetry.space_group_name_H-M   'P 1'
#
loop_
_entity.id
_entity.type
_entity.pdbx_description
1 polymer ?
#
loop_
_entity_poly.entity_id
_entity_poly.type
_entity_poly.pdbx_seq_one_letter_code
_entity_poly.pdbx_strand_id
1 'polypeptide(L)'
;MKLNFYKYQGTGNDFILVDWRKNTFLFRKLCDRHFGIGADGIIFIQNDDNSDFYMKYCNSDGKESTMCGNGGRCAISFTKKLKINKTHFRAIDGYHDGFVRDNQNKKDQDLVSINMINVDKNTIKIHPKYVFLNTGSPHHIFFVEKEEIKEKNVYKEGKKIRFQSPYLEQGGVNVNFVKVLENNMLQVRTYERGVENETLSCGTGVVASVIAAYETHKIKKILVQTIGGKLWVSLTKTKDEYKNVSLTGNVELVFKGDILI
;
A
#
# COMPACT_ATOMS: atom_id res chain seq x y z
N MET A 1 9.16 30.01 10.93
CA MET A 1 9.51 28.74 11.59
C MET A 1 10.24 27.84 10.60
N LYS A 2 11.19 27.00 11.02
CA LYS A 2 11.86 26.02 10.14
C LYS A 2 11.24 24.64 10.33
N LEU A 3 10.77 24.02 9.25
CA LEU A 3 10.23 22.66 9.25
C LEU A 3 11.21 21.71 8.59
N ASN A 4 11.64 20.68 9.32
CA ASN A 4 12.41 19.59 8.75
C ASN A 4 11.44 18.53 8.23
N PHE A 5 11.66 18.06 7.00
CA PHE A 5 10.84 17.02 6.38
C PHE A 5 11.72 15.93 5.74
N TYR A 6 11.13 14.76 5.55
CA TYR A 6 11.78 13.60 4.96
C TYR A 6 10.90 13.04 3.87
N LYS A 7 11.44 12.94 2.66
CA LYS A 7 10.75 12.39 1.52
C LYS A 7 11.02 10.90 1.43
N TYR A 8 10.00 10.08 1.58
CA TYR A 8 10.09 8.63 1.42
C TYR A 8 9.27 8.16 0.22
N GLN A 9 9.61 6.99 -0.31
CA GLN A 9 8.75 6.24 -1.22
C GLN A 9 8.65 4.78 -0.82
N GLY A 10 7.47 4.20 -1.00
CA GLY A 10 7.20 2.77 -0.86
C GLY A 10 6.66 2.20 -2.16
N THR A 11 7.50 1.53 -2.94
CA THR A 11 7.16 0.97 -4.26
C THR A 11 6.54 2.01 -5.20
N GLY A 12 7.16 3.19 -5.29
CA GLY A 12 6.80 4.27 -6.20
C GLY A 12 5.78 5.26 -5.64
N ASN A 13 5.05 4.93 -4.58
CA ASN A 13 4.14 5.86 -3.91
C ASN A 13 4.91 6.72 -2.90
N ASP A 14 4.88 8.04 -3.07
CA ASP A 14 5.80 8.97 -2.42
C ASP A 14 5.14 9.88 -1.38
N PHE A 15 5.77 10.02 -0.22
CA PHE A 15 5.23 10.72 0.93
C PHE A 15 6.21 11.73 1.52
N ILE A 16 5.67 12.83 2.04
CA ILE A 16 6.39 13.74 2.93
C ILE A 16 6.16 13.27 4.36
N LEU A 17 7.22 13.03 5.13
CA LEU A 17 7.15 12.60 6.52
C LEU A 17 7.66 13.69 7.44
N VAL A 18 6.91 13.95 8.50
CA VAL A 18 7.18 15.02 9.47
C VAL A 18 7.07 14.48 10.89
N ASP A 19 8.06 14.80 11.73
CA ASP A 19 7.96 14.61 13.18
C ASP A 19 7.04 15.68 13.77
N TRP A 20 5.81 15.28 14.08
CA TRP A 20 4.77 16.15 14.56
C TRP A 20 4.52 16.00 16.07
N ARG A 21 5.47 15.38 16.78
CA ARG A 21 5.47 15.27 18.24
C ARG A 21 5.94 16.55 18.94
N LYS A 22 6.62 17.45 18.21
CA LYS A 22 7.27 18.65 18.78
C LYS A 22 6.61 19.98 18.41
N ASN A 23 6.12 20.14 17.18
CA ASN A 23 5.59 21.43 16.68
C ASN A 23 4.41 21.21 15.74
N THR A 24 3.26 21.85 15.98
CA THR A 24 2.08 21.79 15.12
C THR A 24 1.99 23.00 14.17
N PHE A 25 1.57 22.81 12.91
CA PHE A 25 1.44 23.88 11.91
C PHE A 25 0.48 23.49 10.77
N LEU A 26 0.04 24.47 9.96
CA LEU A 26 -0.85 24.27 8.80
C LEU A 26 -0.04 24.01 7.52
N PHE A 27 -0.39 22.97 6.74
CA PHE A 27 0.51 22.40 5.71
C PHE A 27 -0.10 22.26 4.30
N ARG A 28 -1.22 22.92 4.02
CA ARG A 28 -2.14 22.59 2.90
C ARG A 28 -1.55 22.59 1.47
N LYS A 29 -0.31 23.07 1.28
CA LYS A 29 0.33 23.19 -0.05
C LYS A 29 1.62 22.39 -0.24
N LEU A 30 2.09 21.62 0.74
CA LEU A 30 3.38 20.93 0.61
C LEU A 30 3.37 19.81 -0.44
N CYS A 31 2.22 19.17 -0.68
CA CYS A 31 2.09 18.08 -1.64
C CYS A 31 1.97 18.54 -3.09
N ASP A 32 1.80 19.84 -3.36
CA ASP A 32 1.75 20.36 -4.73
C ASP A 32 3.10 20.11 -5.43
N ARG A 33 3.06 19.48 -6.61
CA ARG A 33 4.27 19.08 -7.35
C ARG A 33 4.99 20.21 -8.07
N HIS A 34 4.35 21.36 -8.26
CA HIS A 34 4.92 22.53 -8.94
C HIS A 34 5.33 23.63 -7.96
N PHE A 35 4.53 23.85 -6.92
CA PHE A 35 4.68 24.96 -5.98
C PHE A 35 5.02 24.49 -4.55
N GLY A 36 5.12 23.19 -4.33
CA GLY A 36 5.46 22.58 -3.05
C GLY A 36 6.67 21.65 -3.15
N ILE A 37 6.75 20.71 -2.21
CA ILE A 37 7.73 19.62 -2.23
C ILE A 37 7.29 18.54 -3.24
N GLY A 38 5.98 18.38 -3.41
CA GLY A 38 5.36 17.49 -4.38
C GLY A 38 5.32 16.05 -3.92
N ALA A 39 4.14 15.51 -3.58
CA ALA A 39 3.98 14.14 -3.07
C ALA A 39 2.56 13.59 -3.29
N ASP A 40 2.37 12.27 -3.25
CA ASP A 40 1.04 11.66 -3.22
C ASP A 40 0.30 11.97 -1.91
N GLY A 41 1.05 12.17 -0.82
CA GLY A 41 0.50 12.65 0.45
C GLY A 41 1.56 13.00 1.48
N ILE A 42 1.08 13.36 2.67
CA ILE A 42 1.90 13.74 3.81
C ILE A 42 1.50 12.91 5.03
N ILE A 43 2.50 12.44 5.77
CA ILE A 43 2.34 11.60 6.94
C ILE A 43 3.02 12.31 8.12
N PHE A 44 2.26 12.45 9.18
CA PHE A 44 2.74 12.99 10.44
C PHE A 44 2.83 11.89 11.49
N ILE A 45 3.93 11.89 12.23
CA ILE A 45 4.09 11.06 13.42
C ILE A 45 3.79 11.93 14.63
N GLN A 46 2.75 11.58 15.39
CA GLN A 46 2.30 12.28 16.59
C GLN A 46 2.47 11.40 17.83
N ASN A 47 2.43 12.02 19.02
CA ASN A 47 2.36 11.27 20.27
C ASN A 47 0.99 10.60 20.38
N ASP A 48 0.96 9.42 20.99
CA ASP A 48 -0.26 8.70 21.30
C ASP A 48 -0.11 8.01 22.65
N ASP A 49 -1.15 8.05 23.50
CA ASP A 49 -1.06 7.51 24.85
C ASP A 49 -1.20 5.98 24.89
N ASN A 50 -1.77 5.39 23.84
CA ASN A 50 -2.14 3.97 23.79
C ASN A 50 -1.34 3.16 22.75
N SER A 51 -0.38 3.79 22.06
CA SER A 51 0.46 3.15 21.06
C SER A 51 1.82 3.85 20.95
N ASP A 52 2.75 3.31 20.17
CA ASP A 52 4.09 3.88 20.02
C ASP A 52 4.06 5.25 19.30
N PHE A 53 3.06 5.48 18.45
CA PHE A 53 2.76 6.77 17.81
C PHE A 53 1.39 6.76 17.13
N TYR A 54 0.84 7.97 16.89
CA TYR A 54 -0.29 8.15 15.97
C TYR A 54 0.23 8.55 14.59
N MET A 55 -0.18 7.79 13.56
CA MET A 55 0.07 8.08 12.15
C MET A 55 -1.10 8.87 11.58
N LYS A 56 -0.92 10.18 11.41
CA LYS A 56 -1.87 11.01 10.66
C LYS A 56 -1.47 11.08 9.20
N TYR A 57 -2.25 10.45 8.34
CA TYR A 57 -2.06 10.48 6.89
C TYR A 57 -3.05 11.42 6.22
N CYS A 58 -2.54 12.34 5.41
CA CYS A 58 -3.35 13.19 4.55
C CYS A 58 -2.97 12.98 3.08
N ASN A 59 -3.97 12.85 2.22
CA ASN A 59 -3.76 12.85 0.76
C ASN A 59 -3.22 14.21 0.29
N SER A 60 -2.81 14.29 -0.98
CA SER A 60 -2.33 15.53 -1.59
C SER A 60 -3.34 16.69 -1.56
N ASP A 61 -4.64 16.42 -1.43
CA ASP A 61 -5.71 17.41 -1.26
C ASP A 61 -5.82 17.98 0.18
N GLY A 62 -5.01 17.45 1.10
CA GLY A 62 -4.94 17.84 2.51
C GLY A 62 -6.00 17.20 3.40
N LYS A 63 -6.87 16.33 2.88
CA LYS A 63 -7.84 15.59 3.71
C LYS A 63 -7.19 14.38 4.35
N GLU A 64 -7.56 14.13 5.61
CA GLU A 64 -7.13 12.92 6.33
C GLU A 64 -7.75 11.68 5.68
N SER A 65 -6.95 10.62 5.57
CA SER A 65 -7.30 9.37 4.90
C SER A 65 -6.87 8.18 5.74
N THR A 66 -7.49 7.03 5.48
CA THR A 66 -7.13 5.75 6.10
C THR A 66 -5.71 5.34 5.73
N MET A 67 -5.10 4.50 6.57
CA MET A 67 -3.73 4.04 6.34
C MET A 67 -3.65 3.24 5.04
N CYS A 68 -2.64 3.52 4.22
CA CYS A 68 -2.31 2.68 3.07
C CYS A 68 -1.01 1.91 3.34
N GLY A 69 -0.92 0.66 2.86
CA GLY A 69 0.23 -0.20 3.15
C GLY A 69 1.57 0.43 2.77
N ASN A 70 1.64 1.26 1.72
CA ASN A 70 2.86 1.97 1.33
C ASN A 70 3.23 3.06 2.35
N GLY A 71 2.26 3.89 2.74
CA GLY A 71 2.44 4.95 3.72
C GLY A 71 2.79 4.41 5.11
N GLY A 72 2.11 3.35 5.55
CA GLY A 72 2.40 2.69 6.84
C GLY A 72 3.84 2.14 6.88
N ARG A 73 4.31 1.51 5.79
CA ARG A 73 5.71 1.08 5.69
C ARG A 73 6.68 2.28 5.72
N CYS A 74 6.35 3.38 5.07
CA CYS A 74 7.17 4.61 5.14
C CYS A 74 7.23 5.18 6.57
N ALA A 75 6.09 5.22 7.28
CA ALA A 75 6.02 5.66 8.67
C ALA A 75 6.90 4.78 9.58
N ILE A 76 6.80 3.45 9.43
CA ILE A 76 7.63 2.48 10.16
C ILE A 76 9.12 2.65 9.85
N SER A 77 9.53 2.92 8.61
CA SER A 77 10.96 3.21 8.32
C SER A 77 11.41 4.50 9.00
N PHE A 78 10.55 5.53 9.00
CA PHE A 78 10.87 6.82 9.59
C PHE A 78 11.01 6.79 11.11
N THR A 79 10.38 5.83 11.81
CA THR A 79 10.54 5.68 13.27
C THR A 79 12.00 5.47 13.68
N LYS A 80 12.83 4.84 12.84
CA LYS A 80 14.29 4.71 13.06
C LYS A 80 14.95 6.08 13.24
N LYS A 81 14.57 7.05 12.41
CA LYS A 81 15.08 8.43 12.50
C LYS A 81 14.64 9.11 13.79
N LEU A 82 13.44 8.77 14.25
CA LEU A 82 12.80 9.31 15.45
C LEU A 82 13.21 8.60 16.74
N LYS A 83 14.02 7.52 16.63
CA LYS A 83 14.42 6.64 17.74
C LYS A 83 13.23 6.04 18.50
N ILE A 84 12.16 5.68 17.76
CA ILE A 84 11.04 4.92 18.30
C ILE A 84 11.33 3.44 18.00
N ASN A 85 11.39 2.61 19.05
CA ASN A 85 11.93 1.24 18.95
C ASN A 85 10.88 0.18 18.62
N LYS A 86 9.61 0.49 18.84
CA LYS A 86 8.46 -0.40 18.57
C LYS A 86 7.53 0.30 17.59
N THR A 87 6.74 -0.51 16.90
CA THR A 87 5.94 -0.08 15.74
C THR A 87 4.53 -0.65 15.80
N HIS A 88 3.96 -0.68 17.01
CA HIS A 88 2.53 -0.77 17.24
C HIS A 88 1.97 0.66 17.22
N PHE A 89 1.17 1.02 16.23
CA PHE A 89 0.76 2.39 16.00
C PHE A 89 -0.72 2.50 15.66
N ARG A 90 -1.30 3.66 15.94
CA ARG A 90 -2.70 3.96 15.62
C ARG A 90 -2.78 4.86 14.39
N ALA A 91 -3.73 4.60 13.51
CA ALA A 91 -4.17 5.50 12.45
C ALA A 91 -5.68 5.73 12.56
N ILE A 92 -6.27 6.51 11.66
CA ILE A 92 -7.71 6.84 11.71
C ILE A 92 -8.61 5.59 11.57
N ASP A 93 -8.09 4.52 10.96
CA ASP A 93 -8.76 3.23 10.74
C ASP A 93 -8.43 2.16 11.79
N GLY A 94 -7.72 2.51 12.86
CA GLY A 94 -7.46 1.63 13.99
C GLY A 94 -5.98 1.37 14.26
N TYR A 95 -5.71 0.27 14.96
CA TYR A 95 -4.36 -0.13 15.35
C TYR A 95 -3.71 -1.01 14.28
N HIS A 96 -2.42 -0.80 14.09
CA HIS A 96 -1.59 -1.49 13.12
C HIS A 96 -0.26 -1.87 13.75
N ASP A 97 0.31 -2.94 13.23
CA ASP A 97 1.61 -3.45 13.65
C ASP A 97 2.50 -3.63 12.42
N GLY A 98 3.79 -3.44 12.62
CA GLY A 98 4.79 -3.76 11.63
C GLY A 98 6.17 -3.80 12.23
N PHE A 99 7.19 -3.95 11.40
CA PHE A 99 8.58 -3.93 11.81
C PHE A 99 9.49 -3.69 10.61
N VAL A 100 10.66 -3.12 10.87
CA VAL A 100 11.74 -3.07 9.88
C VAL A 100 12.55 -4.36 9.99
N ARG A 101 12.77 -5.02 8.85
CA ARG A 101 13.64 -6.18 8.73
C ARG A 101 15.07 -5.72 8.50
N ASP A 102 16.04 -6.42 9.09
CA ASP A 102 17.44 -6.18 8.81
C ASP A 102 17.74 -6.40 7.33
N ASN A 103 18.05 -5.31 6.63
CA ASN A 103 18.48 -5.34 5.24
C ASN A 103 19.99 -5.15 5.21
N GLN A 104 20.74 -6.25 5.33
CA GLN A 104 22.20 -6.23 5.43
C GLN A 104 22.91 -5.64 4.17
N ASN A 105 22.16 -5.37 3.09
CA ASN A 105 22.76 -5.16 1.77
C ASN A 105 22.52 -3.79 1.12
N LYS A 106 21.80 -2.83 1.74
CA LYS A 106 21.61 -1.48 1.15
C LYS A 106 21.54 -0.39 2.21
N LYS A 107 22.45 0.59 2.13
CA LYS A 107 22.59 1.69 3.10
C LYS A 107 21.36 2.61 3.21
N ASP A 108 20.51 2.68 2.18
CA ASP A 108 19.40 3.64 2.11
C ASP A 108 18.03 3.02 1.77
N GLN A 109 17.93 1.69 1.87
CA GLN A 109 16.66 0.97 1.62
C GLN A 109 16.32 0.07 2.79
N ASP A 110 15.24 0.40 3.49
CA ASP A 110 14.67 -0.46 4.52
C ASP A 110 13.75 -1.50 3.88
N LEU A 111 13.81 -2.73 4.37
CA LEU A 111 12.80 -3.74 4.07
C LEU A 111 11.78 -3.72 5.21
N VAL A 112 10.57 -3.27 4.95
CA VAL A 112 9.56 -3.06 6.00
C VAL A 112 8.41 -4.02 5.82
N SER A 113 7.98 -4.65 6.91
CA SER A 113 6.78 -5.49 6.98
C SER A 113 5.68 -4.78 7.75
N ILE A 114 4.46 -4.78 7.23
CA ILE A 114 3.27 -4.28 7.92
C ILE A 114 2.19 -5.35 7.92
N ASN A 115 1.44 -5.46 9.01
CA ASN A 115 0.30 -6.36 9.11
C ASN A 115 -0.88 -5.82 8.28
N MET A 116 -1.63 -6.74 7.71
CA MET A 116 -2.83 -6.49 6.93
C MET A 116 -3.99 -7.23 7.57
N ILE A 117 -5.22 -6.87 7.21
CA ILE A 117 -6.40 -7.54 7.76
C ILE A 117 -6.42 -9.03 7.41
N ASN A 118 -7.01 -9.83 8.30
CA ASN A 118 -7.38 -11.20 7.97
C ASN A 118 -8.52 -11.20 6.94
N VAL A 119 -8.58 -12.26 6.13
CA VAL A 119 -9.60 -12.42 5.08
C VAL A 119 -10.37 -13.71 5.33
N ASP A 120 -11.66 -13.60 5.62
CA ASP A 120 -12.57 -14.74 5.68
C ASP A 120 -12.74 -15.33 4.27
N LYS A 121 -12.47 -16.63 4.12
CA LYS A 121 -12.55 -17.32 2.84
C LYS A 121 -13.97 -17.35 2.27
N ASN A 122 -15.00 -17.33 3.11
CA ASN A 122 -16.39 -17.32 2.65
C ASN A 122 -16.78 -16.02 1.93
N THR A 123 -15.98 -14.95 2.12
CA THR A 123 -16.19 -13.67 1.42
C THR A 123 -15.55 -13.63 0.03
N ILE A 124 -14.69 -14.61 -0.29
CA ILE A 124 -14.01 -14.70 -1.58
C ILE A 124 -15.00 -15.25 -2.62
N LYS A 125 -15.26 -14.47 -3.67
CA LYS A 125 -16.16 -14.86 -4.76
C LYS A 125 -15.34 -15.22 -5.98
N ILE A 126 -15.29 -16.51 -6.30
CA ILE A 126 -14.62 -17.03 -7.49
C ILE A 126 -15.65 -17.10 -8.62
N HIS A 127 -15.45 -16.30 -9.66
CA HIS A 127 -16.24 -16.33 -10.88
C HIS A 127 -15.41 -16.95 -12.02
N PRO A 128 -16.05 -17.41 -13.12
CA PRO A 128 -15.32 -18.04 -14.23
C PRO A 128 -14.23 -17.16 -14.88
N LYS A 129 -14.34 -15.84 -14.78
CA LYS A 129 -13.42 -14.88 -15.42
C LYS A 129 -12.62 -14.03 -14.45
N TYR A 130 -12.99 -13.99 -13.18
CA TYR A 130 -12.36 -13.11 -12.20
C TYR A 130 -12.59 -13.63 -10.78
N VAL A 131 -11.77 -13.15 -9.86
CA VAL A 131 -11.98 -13.35 -8.42
C VAL A 131 -12.29 -12.01 -7.78
N PHE A 132 -13.22 -11.98 -6.84
CA PHE A 132 -13.50 -10.83 -6.01
C PHE A 132 -13.23 -11.14 -4.54
N LEU A 133 -12.60 -10.21 -3.85
CA LEU A 133 -12.40 -10.24 -2.40
C LEU A 133 -12.09 -8.83 -1.88
N ASN A 134 -12.22 -8.66 -0.56
CA ASN A 134 -11.93 -7.42 0.14
C ASN A 134 -10.76 -7.63 1.12
N THR A 135 -9.71 -6.82 0.97
CA THR A 135 -8.49 -6.85 1.81
C THR A 135 -8.30 -5.53 2.56
N GLY A 136 -9.42 -4.88 2.90
CA GLY A 136 -9.52 -3.51 3.41
C GLY A 136 -10.09 -2.55 2.36
N SER A 137 -10.00 -2.95 1.09
CA SER A 137 -10.75 -2.35 -0.02
C SER A 137 -11.20 -3.43 -1.00
N PRO A 138 -12.28 -3.20 -1.77
CA PRO A 138 -12.80 -4.19 -2.72
C PRO A 138 -11.88 -4.32 -3.94
N HIS A 139 -11.58 -5.55 -4.35
CA HIS A 139 -10.71 -5.86 -5.48
C HIS A 139 -11.38 -6.84 -6.46
N HIS A 140 -11.29 -6.51 -7.75
CA HIS A 140 -11.63 -7.37 -8.88
C HIS A 140 -10.31 -7.86 -9.51
N ILE A 141 -10.07 -9.16 -9.50
CA ILE A 141 -8.82 -9.77 -9.94
C ILE A 141 -9.06 -10.50 -11.25
N PHE A 142 -8.37 -10.07 -12.30
CA PHE A 142 -8.41 -10.66 -13.62
C PHE A 142 -7.07 -11.34 -13.94
N PHE A 143 -7.08 -12.65 -14.16
CA PHE A 143 -5.89 -13.39 -14.56
C PHE A 143 -5.67 -13.30 -16.08
N VAL A 144 -4.47 -12.87 -16.47
CA VAL A 144 -4.09 -12.68 -17.87
C VAL A 144 -3.37 -13.92 -18.37
N GLU A 145 -4.06 -14.79 -19.11
CA GLU A 145 -3.50 -16.09 -19.50
C GLU A 145 -2.55 -16.02 -20.70
N LYS A 146 -3.00 -15.49 -21.85
CA LYS A 146 -2.27 -15.64 -23.13
C LYS A 146 -1.29 -14.51 -23.43
N GLU A 147 -1.66 -13.28 -23.14
CA GLU A 147 -0.89 -12.10 -23.51
C GLU A 147 0.14 -11.74 -22.43
N GLU A 148 1.11 -10.92 -22.83
CA GLU A 148 2.01 -10.25 -21.90
C GLU A 148 1.26 -9.15 -21.15
N ILE A 149 1.36 -9.12 -19.82
CA ILE A 149 0.62 -8.14 -19.03
C ILE A 149 1.06 -6.70 -19.30
N LYS A 150 2.28 -6.48 -19.80
CA LYS A 150 2.81 -5.16 -20.21
C LYS A 150 2.02 -4.54 -21.37
N GLU A 151 1.37 -5.37 -22.19
CA GLU A 151 0.61 -4.93 -23.37
C GLU A 151 -0.83 -4.54 -23.03
N LYS A 152 -1.30 -4.85 -21.80
CA LYS A 152 -2.64 -4.48 -21.34
C LYS A 152 -2.78 -2.98 -21.16
N ASN A 153 -3.91 -2.46 -21.66
CA ASN A 153 -4.32 -1.08 -21.41
C ASN A 153 -5.12 -1.02 -20.10
N VAL A 154 -4.40 -1.05 -18.98
CA VAL A 154 -4.96 -1.09 -17.62
C VAL A 154 -5.88 0.10 -17.38
N TYR A 155 -5.55 1.29 -17.88
CA TYR A 155 -6.43 2.46 -17.78
C TYR A 155 -7.79 2.21 -18.43
N LYS A 156 -7.81 1.85 -19.72
CA LYS A 156 -9.05 1.70 -20.50
C LYS A 156 -9.88 0.52 -20.02
N GLU A 157 -9.23 -0.61 -19.71
CA GLU A 157 -9.92 -1.82 -19.27
C GLU A 157 -10.39 -1.71 -17.81
N GLY A 158 -9.53 -1.22 -16.92
CA GLY A 158 -9.86 -1.01 -15.51
C GLY A 158 -11.02 -0.02 -15.33
N LYS A 159 -11.00 1.10 -16.06
CA LYS A 159 -12.09 2.11 -16.03
C LYS A 159 -13.45 1.53 -16.41
N LYS A 160 -13.50 0.55 -17.33
CA LYS A 160 -14.76 -0.11 -17.70
C LYS A 160 -15.35 -0.91 -16.54
N ILE A 161 -14.50 -1.58 -15.75
CA ILE A 161 -14.92 -2.47 -14.65
C ILE A 161 -15.16 -1.70 -13.35
N ARG A 162 -14.39 -0.63 -13.11
CA ARG A 162 -14.38 0.23 -11.91
C ARG A 162 -15.77 0.54 -11.35
N PHE A 163 -16.76 0.78 -12.23
CA PHE A 163 -18.14 1.14 -11.92
C PHE A 163 -19.19 0.18 -12.52
N GLN A 164 -18.80 -1.02 -12.93
CA GLN A 164 -19.77 -2.03 -13.34
C GLN A 164 -20.54 -2.58 -12.15
N SER A 165 -21.78 -3.03 -12.38
CA SER A 165 -22.52 -3.82 -11.40
C SER A 165 -21.74 -5.12 -11.08
N PRO A 166 -21.65 -5.55 -9.81
CA PRO A 166 -22.34 -5.02 -8.62
C PRO A 166 -21.57 -3.93 -7.86
N TYR A 167 -20.48 -3.40 -8.41
CA TYR A 167 -19.57 -2.51 -7.69
C TYR A 167 -20.09 -1.08 -7.56
N LEU A 168 -20.89 -0.61 -8.52
CA LEU A 168 -21.38 0.78 -8.58
C LEU A 168 -21.96 1.26 -7.24
N GLU A 169 -22.85 0.46 -6.64
CA GLU A 169 -23.54 0.78 -5.39
C GLU A 169 -22.60 0.84 -4.17
N GLN A 170 -21.41 0.25 -4.28
CA GLN A 170 -20.40 0.19 -3.21
C GLN A 170 -19.33 1.28 -3.37
N GLY A 171 -19.54 2.26 -4.24
CA GLY A 171 -18.52 3.24 -4.62
C GLY A 171 -17.43 2.67 -5.55
N GLY A 172 -17.68 1.48 -6.10
CA GLY A 172 -16.91 0.72 -7.09
C GLY A 172 -15.68 -0.05 -6.57
N VAL A 173 -14.81 -0.52 -7.47
CA VAL A 173 -13.77 -1.53 -7.16
C VAL A 173 -12.37 -1.17 -7.69
N ASN A 174 -11.32 -1.62 -7.00
CA ASN A 174 -9.96 -1.66 -7.56
C ASN A 174 -9.86 -2.82 -8.57
N VAL A 175 -9.29 -2.58 -9.75
CA VAL A 175 -9.19 -3.62 -10.79
C VAL A 175 -7.73 -4.03 -10.94
N ASN A 176 -7.43 -5.27 -10.59
CA ASN A 176 -6.09 -5.85 -10.68
C ASN A 176 -6.00 -6.80 -11.86
N PHE A 177 -5.03 -6.57 -12.72
CA PHE A 177 -4.62 -7.49 -13.77
C PHE A 177 -3.43 -8.29 -13.23
N VAL A 178 -3.49 -9.61 -13.31
CA VAL A 178 -2.53 -10.50 -12.66
C VAL A 178 -2.02 -11.52 -13.66
N LYS A 179 -0.70 -11.65 -13.76
CA LYS A 179 -0.03 -12.72 -14.51
C LYS A 179 0.68 -13.62 -13.53
N VAL A 180 0.41 -14.91 -13.60
CA VAL A 180 1.20 -15.94 -12.90
C VAL A 180 2.38 -16.28 -13.80
N LEU A 181 3.60 -16.11 -13.29
CA LEU A 181 4.84 -16.43 -14.00
C LEU A 181 5.33 -17.83 -13.62
N GLU A 182 6.15 -18.45 -14.48
CA GLU A 182 6.62 -19.83 -14.34
C GLU A 182 7.28 -20.12 -12.98
N ASN A 183 7.98 -19.13 -12.42
CA ASN A 183 8.67 -19.24 -11.14
C ASN A 183 7.73 -19.09 -9.91
N ASN A 184 6.41 -19.10 -10.10
CA ASN A 184 5.36 -18.79 -9.11
C ASN A 184 5.38 -17.33 -8.61
N MET A 185 6.05 -16.41 -9.32
CA MET A 185 5.93 -14.97 -9.05
C MET A 185 4.66 -14.43 -9.69
N LEU A 186 4.01 -13.48 -9.04
CA LEU A 186 2.91 -12.73 -9.64
C LEU A 186 3.43 -11.42 -10.21
N GLN A 187 2.95 -11.04 -11.39
CA GLN A 187 3.04 -9.66 -11.86
C GLN A 187 1.65 -9.04 -11.75
N VAL A 188 1.56 -7.89 -11.10
CA VAL A 188 0.28 -7.22 -10.80
C VAL A 188 0.33 -5.78 -11.29
N ARG A 189 -0.70 -5.39 -12.04
CA ARG A 189 -0.97 -4.00 -12.43
C ARG A 189 -2.37 -3.63 -11.99
N THR A 190 -2.56 -2.42 -11.46
CA THR A 190 -3.80 -2.05 -10.78
C THR A 190 -4.34 -0.72 -11.31
N TYR A 191 -5.60 -0.72 -11.74
CA TYR A 191 -6.40 0.50 -11.82
C TYR A 191 -7.02 0.76 -10.45
N GLU A 192 -6.64 1.87 -9.82
CA GLU A 192 -6.93 2.12 -8.41
C GLU A 192 -8.14 3.03 -8.23
N ARG A 193 -9.09 2.57 -7.41
CA ARG A 193 -10.28 3.30 -6.99
C ARG A 193 -9.87 4.53 -6.19
N GLY A 194 -10.39 5.69 -6.56
CA GLY A 194 -10.08 6.98 -5.92
C GLY A 194 -8.89 7.71 -6.53
N VAL A 195 -7.96 6.99 -7.19
CA VAL A 195 -6.93 7.60 -8.05
C VAL A 195 -7.43 7.71 -9.50
N GLU A 196 -8.33 6.79 -9.90
CA GLU A 196 -8.95 6.73 -11.22
C GLU A 196 -7.94 6.64 -12.38
N ASN A 197 -6.83 5.96 -12.09
CA ASN A 197 -5.76 5.69 -13.03
C ASN A 197 -5.03 4.40 -12.65
N GLU A 198 -4.12 3.96 -13.51
CA GLU A 198 -3.13 2.95 -13.16
C GLU A 198 -2.12 3.51 -12.15
N THR A 199 -1.91 2.78 -11.06
CA THR A 199 -0.93 3.15 -10.03
C THR A 199 0.32 2.29 -10.10
N LEU A 200 1.43 2.83 -9.58
CA LEU A 200 2.71 2.12 -9.56
C LEU A 200 2.63 0.86 -8.67
N SER A 201 1.85 0.91 -7.59
CA SER A 201 1.73 -0.19 -6.65
C SER A 201 0.51 0.00 -5.72
N CYS A 202 -0.35 -1.01 -5.63
CA CYS A 202 -1.49 -1.05 -4.71
C CYS A 202 -1.30 -2.21 -3.71
N GLY A 203 -1.00 -1.91 -2.44
CA GLY A 203 -0.65 -2.92 -1.44
C GLY A 203 -1.79 -3.91 -1.13
N THR A 204 -3.01 -3.42 -0.93
CA THR A 204 -4.19 -4.29 -0.71
C THR A 204 -4.52 -5.12 -1.95
N GLY A 205 -4.30 -4.56 -3.15
CA GLY A 205 -4.48 -5.26 -4.42
C GLY A 205 -3.47 -6.38 -4.64
N VAL A 206 -2.24 -6.20 -4.19
CA VAL A 206 -1.20 -7.23 -4.17
C VAL A 206 -1.59 -8.38 -3.24
N VAL A 207 -2.02 -8.09 -2.01
CA VAL A 207 -2.52 -9.11 -1.08
C VAL A 207 -3.72 -9.87 -1.68
N ALA A 208 -4.67 -9.15 -2.25
CA ALA A 208 -5.86 -9.72 -2.86
C ALA A 208 -5.49 -10.65 -4.04
N SER A 209 -4.52 -10.24 -4.87
CA SER A 209 -4.02 -11.03 -6.01
C SER A 209 -3.34 -12.32 -5.56
N VAL A 210 -2.56 -12.28 -4.47
CA VAL A 210 -1.92 -13.48 -3.89
C VAL A 210 -2.96 -14.45 -3.36
N ILE A 211 -3.94 -13.97 -2.59
CA ILE A 211 -5.02 -14.81 -2.07
C ILE A 211 -5.83 -15.41 -3.22
N ALA A 212 -6.21 -14.62 -4.22
CA ALA A 212 -6.93 -15.10 -5.40
C ALA A 212 -6.15 -16.21 -6.12
N ALA A 213 -4.83 -16.04 -6.31
CA ALA A 213 -3.99 -17.04 -6.95
C ALA A 213 -3.82 -18.31 -6.09
N TYR A 214 -3.80 -18.20 -4.76
CA TYR A 214 -3.83 -19.38 -3.88
C TYR A 214 -5.11 -20.20 -4.05
N GLU A 215 -6.26 -19.54 -4.25
CA GLU A 215 -7.54 -20.23 -4.43
C GLU A 215 -7.74 -20.80 -5.83
N THR A 216 -7.04 -20.27 -6.85
CA THR A 216 -7.30 -20.61 -8.25
C THR A 216 -6.13 -21.29 -8.98
N HIS A 217 -4.87 -21.07 -8.57
CA HIS A 217 -3.69 -21.42 -9.37
C HIS A 217 -2.62 -22.31 -8.69
N LYS A 218 -2.90 -22.97 -7.56
CA LYS A 218 -1.91 -23.83 -6.83
C LYS A 218 -0.53 -23.18 -6.65
N ILE A 219 -0.47 -21.86 -6.51
CA ILE A 219 0.79 -21.16 -6.27
C ILE A 219 1.27 -21.41 -4.84
N LYS A 220 2.59 -21.37 -4.65
CA LYS A 220 3.22 -21.47 -3.32
C LYS A 220 4.02 -20.24 -2.93
N LYS A 221 4.31 -19.35 -3.88
CA LYS A 221 5.23 -18.23 -3.67
C LYS A 221 4.52 -16.90 -3.51
N ILE A 222 5.23 -16.06 -2.79
CA ILE A 222 4.76 -14.90 -2.03
C ILE A 222 5.28 -13.58 -2.66
N LEU A 223 6.13 -13.68 -3.69
CA LEU A 223 6.72 -12.53 -4.36
C LEU A 223 5.82 -12.00 -5.46
N VAL A 224 5.60 -10.70 -5.43
CA VAL A 224 4.79 -9.96 -6.39
C VAL A 224 5.60 -8.80 -6.96
N GLN A 225 5.59 -8.68 -8.27
CA GLN A 225 6.17 -7.56 -9.01
C GLN A 225 5.04 -6.61 -9.41
N THR A 226 5.08 -5.37 -8.91
CA THR A 226 4.28 -4.25 -9.41
C THR A 226 5.14 -3.36 -10.32
N ILE A 227 4.58 -2.30 -10.89
CA ILE A 227 5.38 -1.34 -11.68
C ILE A 227 6.41 -0.65 -10.79
N GLY A 228 6.01 -0.26 -9.58
CA GLY A 228 6.83 0.50 -8.64
C GLY A 228 7.80 -0.34 -7.81
N GLY A 229 7.72 -1.67 -7.84
CA GLY A 229 8.72 -2.53 -7.22
C GLY A 229 8.22 -3.91 -6.79
N LYS A 230 9.06 -4.60 -6.01
CA LYS A 230 8.74 -5.93 -5.48
C LYS A 230 8.11 -5.83 -4.10
N LEU A 231 7.09 -6.67 -3.90
CA LEU A 231 6.40 -6.85 -2.63
C LEU A 231 6.33 -8.35 -2.29
N TRP A 232 6.33 -8.65 -1.00
CA TRP A 232 6.17 -9.99 -0.47
C TRP A 232 4.93 -10.03 0.42
N VAL A 233 4.04 -10.98 0.19
CA VAL A 233 2.85 -11.24 1.02
C VAL A 233 2.99 -12.53 1.83
N SER A 234 3.22 -12.43 3.14
CA SER A 234 3.19 -13.61 4.01
C SER A 234 1.79 -13.79 4.59
N LEU A 235 1.28 -15.01 4.63
CA LEU A 235 -0.02 -15.34 5.19
C LEU A 235 -0.06 -16.81 5.65
N THR A 236 -0.99 -17.13 6.55
CA THR A 236 -1.31 -18.49 6.95
C THR A 236 -2.72 -18.83 6.45
N LYS A 237 -2.82 -19.80 5.54
CA LYS A 237 -4.12 -20.34 5.09
C LYS A 237 -4.63 -21.35 6.12
N THR A 238 -5.82 -21.10 6.66
CA THR A 238 -6.55 -22.07 7.49
C THR A 238 -7.72 -22.65 6.69
N LYS A 239 -8.56 -23.45 7.35
CA LYS A 239 -9.79 -23.97 6.73
C LYS A 239 -10.73 -22.84 6.32
N ASP A 240 -10.87 -21.82 7.17
CA ASP A 240 -11.95 -20.82 7.08
C ASP A 240 -11.43 -19.41 6.77
N GLU A 241 -10.15 -19.13 6.97
CA GLU A 241 -9.59 -17.79 6.81
C GLU A 241 -8.15 -17.76 6.29
N TYR A 242 -7.73 -16.60 5.81
CA TYR A 242 -6.34 -16.20 5.66
C TYR A 242 -5.97 -15.27 6.80
N LYS A 243 -5.04 -15.70 7.64
CA LYS A 243 -4.63 -14.97 8.85
C LYS A 243 -3.14 -14.62 8.85
N ASN A 244 -2.73 -13.76 9.77
CA ASN A 244 -1.35 -13.29 9.90
C ASN A 244 -0.84 -12.72 8.56
N VAL A 245 -1.72 -12.01 7.86
CA VAL A 245 -1.42 -11.44 6.56
C VAL A 245 -0.47 -10.28 6.78
N SER A 246 0.66 -10.26 6.08
CA SER A 246 1.62 -9.16 6.13
C SER A 246 2.13 -8.83 4.75
N LEU A 247 2.32 -7.53 4.52
CA LEU A 247 2.87 -6.98 3.29
C LEU A 247 4.26 -6.44 3.59
N THR A 248 5.27 -7.05 2.98
CA THR A 248 6.66 -6.62 3.09
C THR A 248 7.12 -5.97 1.79
N GLY A 249 7.83 -4.86 1.87
CA GLY A 249 8.32 -4.13 0.71
C GLY A 249 9.47 -3.20 1.04
N ASN A 250 10.19 -2.81 0.00
CA ASN A 250 11.24 -1.81 0.13
C ASN A 250 10.64 -0.43 0.41
N VAL A 251 11.32 0.31 1.27
CA VAL A 251 11.09 1.71 1.58
C VAL A 251 12.40 2.44 1.42
N GLU A 252 12.36 3.58 0.75
CA GLU A 252 13.55 4.37 0.43
C GLU A 252 13.35 5.80 0.91
N LEU A 253 14.36 6.32 1.61
CA LEU A 253 14.49 7.75 1.85
C LEU A 253 15.01 8.38 0.56
N VAL A 254 14.18 9.14 -0.15
CA VAL A 254 14.54 9.78 -1.42
C VAL A 254 15.43 11.00 -1.16
N PHE A 255 14.96 11.89 -0.28
CA PHE A 255 15.73 13.05 0.18
C PHE A 255 15.18 13.56 1.50
N LYS A 256 15.91 14.46 2.14
CA LYS A 256 15.44 15.24 3.29
C LYS A 256 15.73 16.70 3.04
N GLY A 257 14.96 17.58 3.64
CA GLY A 257 15.16 19.00 3.50
C GLY A 257 14.48 19.76 4.60
N ASP A 258 14.65 21.07 4.55
CA ASP A 258 13.99 21.98 5.46
C ASP A 258 13.33 23.10 4.69
N ILE A 259 12.16 23.55 5.14
CA ILE A 259 11.45 24.71 4.58
C ILE A 259 11.17 25.76 5.65
N LEU A 260 10.99 27.00 5.20
CA LEU A 260 10.47 28.07 6.04
C LEU A 260 8.95 28.10 5.93
N ILE A 261 8.27 28.06 7.09
CA ILE A 261 6.81 28.20 7.25
C ILE A 261 6.47 29.30 8.24
#